data_AF-X0S7K1-F1
#
_entry.id   AF-X0S7K1-F1
#
_cell.length_a   1.000
_cell.length_b   1.000
_cell.length_c   1.000
_cell.angle_alpha   90.00
_cell.angle_beta   90.00
_cell.angle_gamma   90.00
#
_symmetry.space_group_name_H-M   'P 1'
#
loop_
_entity.id
_entity.type
_entity.pdbx_description
1 polymer ?
#
loop_
_entity_poly.entity_id
_entity_poly.type
_entity_poly.pdbx_seq_one_letter_code
_entity_poly.pdbx_strand_id
1 'polypeptide(L)'
;PVRKDHVLIKMRLKVPWKPESEAGHAGLVSMPLIIPPVKKKTYDLFGNLFGGLWKQAEHSIRDASHITIVGYSFPRTDHQSTALFLNAFMQRSDLPSVTILDPAPDRILDKFKLEFGIPQSRIEVRREYFARDLSMAELLHG
;
A
#
# COMPACT_ATOMS: atom_id res chain seq x y z
N PRO A 1 21.51 17.46 13.25
CA PRO A 1 21.64 18.86 13.75
C PRO A 1 21.14 19.87 12.70
N VAL A 2 19.89 20.35 12.86
CA VAL A 2 19.26 21.38 12.01
C VAL A 2 19.25 22.69 12.80
N ARG A 3 19.67 23.79 12.16
CA ARG A 3 19.97 25.10 12.77
C ARG A 3 18.75 25.75 13.46
N LYS A 4 19.03 26.46 14.56
CA LYS A 4 18.10 26.99 15.58
C LYS A 4 17.30 28.25 15.20
N ASP A 5 17.27 28.70 13.94
CA ASP A 5 16.86 30.09 13.65
C ASP A 5 15.63 30.25 12.74
N HIS A 6 14.64 29.35 12.78
CA HIS A 6 13.37 29.56 12.06
C HIS A 6 12.17 29.38 13.00
N VAL A 7 11.36 30.43 13.15
CA VAL A 7 10.06 30.40 13.83
C VAL A 7 8.96 30.44 12.78
N LEU A 8 8.15 29.38 12.72
CA LEU A 8 7.02 29.28 11.79
C LEU A 8 5.79 29.88 12.46
N ILE A 9 5.54 31.18 12.22
CA ILE A 9 4.37 31.87 12.79
C ILE A 9 3.15 31.59 11.92
N LYS A 10 2.23 30.77 12.42
CA LYS A 10 0.91 30.56 11.81
C LYS A 10 -0.08 31.58 12.35
N MET A 11 -0.25 32.70 11.65
CA MET A 11 -1.34 33.64 11.96
C MET A 11 -2.66 33.13 11.38
N ARG A 12 -3.68 32.92 12.24
CA ARG A 12 -5.08 32.84 11.80
C ARG A 12 -5.72 34.20 12.06
N LEU A 13 -6.09 34.93 11.01
CA LEU A 13 -6.87 36.15 11.15
C LEU A 13 -8.25 35.78 11.70
N LYS A 14 -8.53 36.10 12.98
CA LYS A 14 -9.90 36.11 13.51
C LYS A 14 -10.53 37.45 13.15
N VAL A 15 -11.42 37.44 12.15
CA VAL A 15 -12.21 38.63 11.80
C VAL A 15 -13.54 38.61 12.57
N PRO A 16 -14.00 39.72 13.18
CA PRO A 16 -15.17 39.75 14.07
C PRO A 16 -16.48 39.25 13.45
N TRP A 17 -16.61 39.35 12.14
CA TRP A 17 -17.83 38.99 11.40
C TRP A 17 -17.83 37.55 10.86
N LYS A 18 -16.79 36.75 11.09
CA LYS A 18 -16.72 35.36 10.65
C LYS A 18 -16.86 34.42 11.86
N PRO A 19 -17.97 33.69 12.01
CA PRO A 19 -18.09 32.70 13.07
C PRO A 19 -17.01 31.62 12.91
N GLU A 20 -16.47 31.16 14.03
CA GLU A 20 -15.47 30.10 14.07
C GLU A 20 -16.12 28.81 13.60
N SER A 21 -15.95 28.48 12.32
CA SER A 21 -16.45 27.23 11.77
C SER A 21 -15.58 26.09 12.28
N GLU A 22 -16.13 25.22 13.12
CA GLU A 22 -15.57 23.89 13.32
C GLU A 22 -15.62 23.17 11.97
N ALA A 23 -14.46 22.96 11.36
CA ALA A 23 -14.37 22.05 10.22
C ALA A 23 -14.80 20.66 10.74
N GLY A 24 -15.98 20.21 10.35
CA GLY A 24 -16.47 18.88 10.70
C GLY A 24 -15.42 17.81 10.35
N HIS A 25 -15.32 16.77 11.17
CA HIS A 25 -14.37 15.65 10.98
C HIS A 25 -14.54 14.91 9.64
N ALA A 26 -15.63 15.17 8.91
CA ALA A 26 -15.76 14.81 7.51
C ALA A 26 -14.86 15.73 6.68
N GLY A 27 -13.62 15.29 6.45
CA GLY A 27 -12.63 16.03 5.64
C GLY A 27 -13.25 16.64 4.38
N LEU A 28 -12.82 17.87 4.05
CA LEU A 28 -13.24 18.57 2.85
C LEU A 28 -13.06 17.65 1.63
N VAL A 29 -14.13 17.44 0.87
CA VAL A 29 -14.08 16.72 -0.41
C VAL A 29 -13.14 17.51 -1.32
N SER A 30 -11.92 17.01 -1.50
CA SER A 30 -10.98 17.61 -2.45
C SER A 30 -11.46 17.34 -3.88
N MET A 31 -11.04 18.18 -4.83
CA MET A 31 -11.24 17.90 -6.25
C MET A 31 -10.79 16.47 -6.57
N PRO A 32 -11.53 15.74 -7.43
CA PRO A 32 -11.17 14.38 -7.82
C PRO A 32 -9.78 14.40 -8.47
N LEU A 33 -8.88 13.60 -7.92
CA LEU A 33 -7.51 13.56 -8.40
C LEU A 33 -7.37 12.54 -9.54
N ILE A 34 -7.17 13.02 -10.75
CA ILE A 34 -6.88 12.16 -11.90
C ILE A 34 -5.36 11.91 -11.95
N ILE A 35 -4.97 10.64 -11.82
CA ILE A 35 -3.58 10.23 -11.96
C ILE A 35 -3.38 9.68 -13.39
N PRO A 36 -2.79 10.44 -14.31
CA PRO A 36 -2.71 10.05 -15.73
C PRO A 36 -1.88 8.78 -15.91
N PRO A 37 -2.17 7.94 -16.93
CA PRO A 37 -1.42 6.71 -17.21
C PRO A 37 -0.05 7.02 -17.83
N VAL A 38 0.87 7.53 -17.00
CA VAL A 38 2.25 7.86 -17.37
C VAL A 38 3.24 6.85 -16.76
N LYS A 39 4.37 6.63 -17.42
CA LYS A 39 5.44 5.71 -16.95
C LYS A 39 5.94 6.07 -15.54
N LYS A 40 6.16 7.36 -15.29
CA LYS A 40 6.53 7.88 -13.98
C LYS A 40 5.38 8.73 -13.46
N LYS A 41 4.59 8.12 -12.57
CA LYS A 41 3.53 8.82 -11.84
C LYS A 41 4.21 9.87 -10.95
N THR A 42 4.00 11.14 -11.22
CA THR A 42 4.56 12.26 -10.44
C THR A 42 3.74 12.45 -9.16
N TYR A 43 3.76 11.45 -8.29
CA TYR A 43 3.09 11.49 -6.97
C TYR A 43 3.66 12.61 -6.08
N ASP A 44 4.90 13.03 -6.35
CA ASP A 44 5.60 14.12 -5.68
C ASP A 44 4.84 15.46 -5.78
N LEU A 45 4.00 15.64 -6.82
CA LEU A 45 3.15 16.82 -6.97
C LEU A 45 2.08 16.93 -5.86
N PHE A 46 1.79 15.84 -5.17
CA PHE A 46 0.85 15.77 -4.04
C PHE A 46 1.57 15.77 -2.69
N GLY A 47 2.83 16.22 -2.66
CA GLY A 47 3.67 16.26 -1.47
C GLY A 47 3.97 14.87 -0.92
N ASN A 48 4.11 14.77 0.41
CA ASN A 48 4.51 13.53 1.09
C ASN A 48 3.36 12.53 1.30
N LEU A 49 2.14 12.78 0.80
CA LEU A 49 0.98 11.93 1.06
C LEU A 49 1.22 10.50 0.59
N PHE A 50 1.54 10.32 -0.68
CA PHE A 50 1.80 8.98 -1.24
C PHE A 50 3.06 8.38 -0.65
N GLY A 51 4.11 9.17 -0.40
CA GLY A 51 5.32 8.67 0.27
C GLY A 51 5.02 8.09 1.66
N GLY A 52 4.14 8.74 2.43
CA GLY A 52 3.66 8.22 3.71
C GLY A 52 2.85 6.94 3.57
N LEU A 53 1.91 6.89 2.61
CA LEU A 53 1.10 5.70 2.34
C LEU A 53 1.96 4.50 1.93
N TRP A 54 2.95 4.71 1.05
CA TRP A 54 3.86 3.65 0.63
C TRP A 54 4.72 3.14 1.78
N LYS A 55 5.20 4.02 2.66
CA LYS A 55 5.92 3.60 3.88
C LYS A 55 5.04 2.79 4.83
N GLN A 56 3.78 3.19 5.00
CA GLN A 56 2.82 2.42 5.81
C GLN A 56 2.56 1.05 5.21
N ALA A 57 2.35 0.97 3.89
CA ALA A 57 2.17 -0.30 3.18
C ALA A 57 3.40 -1.21 3.31
N GLU A 58 4.61 -0.67 3.16
CA GLU A 58 5.87 -1.41 3.36
C GLU A 58 5.95 -1.98 4.79
N HIS A 59 5.63 -1.17 5.78
CA HIS A 59 5.61 -1.58 7.19
C HIS A 59 4.58 -2.69 7.46
N SER A 60 3.36 -2.55 6.91
CA SER A 60 2.33 -3.58 7.04
C SER A 60 2.73 -4.90 6.39
N ILE A 61 3.39 -4.87 5.22
CA ILE A 61 3.89 -6.08 4.56
C ILE A 61 5.03 -6.71 5.37
N ARG A 62 5.91 -5.88 5.94
CA ARG A 62 7.02 -6.35 6.77
C ARG A 62 6.53 -7.03 8.05
N ASP A 63 5.46 -6.54 8.66
CA ASP A 63 4.99 -7.04 9.95
C ASP A 63 3.88 -8.11 9.83
N ALA A 64 3.31 -8.28 8.63
CA ALA A 64 2.24 -9.27 8.39
C ALA A 64 2.74 -10.71 8.57
N SER A 65 2.08 -11.51 9.40
CA SER A 65 2.34 -12.96 9.47
C SER A 65 1.77 -13.71 8.27
N HIS A 66 0.70 -13.18 7.67
CA HIS A 66 0.00 -13.75 6.52
C HIS A 66 -0.28 -12.68 5.47
N ILE A 67 -0.05 -12.99 4.20
CA ILE A 67 -0.24 -12.09 3.07
C ILE A 67 -1.17 -12.75 2.05
N THR A 68 -2.32 -12.14 1.80
CA THR A 68 -3.27 -12.60 0.78
C THR A 68 -3.18 -11.72 -0.46
N ILE A 69 -2.91 -12.32 -1.62
CA ILE A 69 -2.86 -11.65 -2.92
C ILE A 69 -4.10 -12.04 -3.73
N VAL A 70 -4.87 -11.05 -4.18
CA VAL A 70 -6.11 -11.28 -4.93
C VAL A 70 -6.02 -10.65 -6.32
N GLY A 71 -6.03 -11.48 -7.37
CA GLY A 71 -6.13 -11.05 -8.77
C GLY A 71 -5.04 -10.09 -9.24
N TYR A 72 -3.87 -10.09 -8.60
CA TYR A 72 -2.79 -9.16 -8.89
C TYR A 72 -1.58 -9.88 -9.49
N SER A 73 -1.27 -9.52 -10.74
CA SER A 73 -0.32 -10.26 -11.58
C SER A 73 1.12 -9.76 -11.52
N PHE A 74 1.41 -8.70 -10.74
CA PHE A 74 2.71 -8.02 -10.66
C PHE A 74 3.37 -7.86 -12.05
N PRO A 75 2.84 -6.98 -12.91
CA PRO A 75 3.42 -6.76 -14.23
C PRO A 75 4.87 -6.26 -14.10
N ARG A 76 5.71 -6.56 -15.11
CA ARG A 76 7.15 -6.18 -15.09
C ARG A 76 7.38 -4.68 -14.96
N THR A 77 6.39 -3.87 -15.35
CA THR A 77 6.41 -2.41 -15.29
C THR A 77 6.03 -1.86 -13.91
N ASP A 78 5.52 -2.71 -13.00
CA ASP A 78 5.19 -2.30 -11.64
C ASP A 78 6.43 -2.40 -10.74
N HIS A 79 7.35 -1.46 -10.97
CA HIS A 79 8.58 -1.34 -10.21
C HIS A 79 8.33 -0.95 -8.76
N GLN A 80 7.26 -0.18 -8.50
CA GLN A 80 6.96 0.32 -7.17
C GLN A 80 6.50 -0.79 -6.23
N SER A 81 5.53 -1.60 -6.67
CA SER A 81 5.06 -2.75 -5.88
C SER A 81 6.16 -3.80 -5.73
N THR A 82 6.96 -4.04 -6.77
CA THR A 82 8.10 -4.98 -6.66
C THR A 82 9.12 -4.50 -5.63
N ALA A 83 9.51 -3.23 -5.65
CA ALA A 83 10.43 -2.66 -4.67
C ALA A 83 9.86 -2.69 -3.25
N LEU A 84 8.55 -2.43 -3.09
CA LEU A 84 7.84 -2.48 -1.82
C LEU A 84 7.98 -3.86 -1.15
N PHE A 85 7.67 -4.93 -1.89
CA PHE A 85 7.75 -6.30 -1.37
C PHE A 85 9.19 -6.72 -1.07
N LEU A 86 10.14 -6.40 -1.96
CA LEU A 86 11.56 -6.70 -1.73
C LEU A 86 12.09 -5.98 -0.49
N ASN A 87 11.83 -4.68 -0.35
CA ASN A 87 12.28 -3.89 0.80
C ASN A 87 11.67 -4.40 2.10
N ALA A 88 10.38 -4.73 2.08
CA ALA A 88 9.71 -5.29 3.24
C ALA A 88 10.32 -6.63 3.63
N PHE A 89 10.48 -7.58 2.69
CA PHE A 89 11.00 -8.92 2.99
C PHE A 89 12.48 -8.96 3.38
N MET A 90 13.32 -8.06 2.83
CA MET A 90 14.71 -7.93 3.25
C MET A 90 14.86 -7.48 4.72
N GLN A 91 13.85 -6.82 5.28
CA GLN A 91 13.86 -6.35 6.67
C GLN A 91 13.28 -7.37 7.66
N ARG A 92 12.80 -8.52 7.17
CA ARG A 92 12.18 -9.56 8.01
C ARG A 92 13.21 -10.57 8.49
N SER A 93 13.01 -11.06 9.71
CA SER A 93 13.71 -12.24 10.23
C SER A 93 12.93 -13.54 10.00
N ASP A 94 11.64 -13.44 9.68
CA ASP A 94 10.71 -14.54 9.47
C ASP A 94 10.03 -14.46 8.09
N LEU A 95 9.60 -15.62 7.57
CA LEU A 95 8.91 -15.70 6.29
C LEU A 95 7.38 -15.73 6.51
N PRO A 96 6.60 -14.85 5.87
CA PRO A 96 5.15 -14.88 6.01
C PRO A 96 4.56 -16.11 5.29
N SER A 97 3.36 -16.49 5.70
CA SER A 97 2.48 -17.36 4.91
C SER A 97 1.79 -16.53 3.82
N VAL A 98 1.62 -17.09 2.63
CA VAL A 98 1.07 -16.40 1.47
C VAL A 98 -0.09 -17.19 0.88
N THR A 99 -1.24 -16.54 0.70
CA THR A 99 -2.37 -17.10 -0.05
C THR A 99 -2.56 -16.32 -1.35
N ILE A 100 -2.57 -17.01 -2.48
CA ILE A 100 -2.76 -16.44 -3.81
C ILE A 100 -4.13 -16.85 -4.32
N LEU A 101 -5.03 -15.90 -4.50
CA LEU A 101 -6.33 -16.08 -5.15
C LEU A 101 -6.27 -15.48 -6.57
N ASP A 102 -6.08 -16.35 -7.56
CA ASP A 102 -5.98 -15.95 -8.97
C ASP A 102 -6.36 -17.15 -9.86
N PRO A 103 -7.27 -17.00 -10.85
CA PRO A 103 -7.60 -18.07 -11.79
C PRO A 103 -6.40 -18.56 -12.63
N ALA A 104 -5.39 -17.72 -12.84
CA ALA A 104 -4.16 -18.02 -13.58
C ALA A 104 -2.90 -17.64 -12.77
N PRO A 105 -2.60 -18.38 -11.67
CA PRO A 105 -1.66 -17.94 -10.64
C PRO A 105 -0.19 -18.18 -10.99
N ASP A 106 0.13 -18.85 -12.10
CA ASP A 106 1.47 -19.39 -12.35
C ASP A 106 2.56 -18.30 -12.31
N ARG A 107 2.28 -17.14 -12.93
CA ARG A 107 3.21 -16.00 -12.95
C ARG A 107 3.44 -15.41 -11.56
N ILE A 108 2.38 -15.26 -10.76
CA ILE A 108 2.49 -14.66 -9.43
C ILE A 108 3.15 -15.64 -8.44
N LEU A 109 2.84 -16.92 -8.57
CA LEU A 109 3.48 -18.00 -7.82
C LEU A 109 4.99 -18.01 -8.10
N ASP A 110 5.40 -17.96 -9.36
CA ASP A 110 6.82 -17.91 -9.73
C ASP A 110 7.50 -16.66 -9.18
N LYS A 111 6.83 -15.51 -9.22
CA LYS A 111 7.37 -14.28 -8.63
C LYS A 111 7.61 -14.43 -7.13
N PHE A 112 6.65 -14.96 -6.38
CA PHE A 112 6.79 -15.16 -4.94
C PHE A 112 7.89 -16.17 -4.58
N LYS A 113 8.05 -17.22 -5.39
CA LYS A 113 9.08 -18.24 -5.15
C LYS A 113 10.47 -17.76 -5.54
N LEU A 114 10.61 -17.19 -6.73
CA LEU A 114 11.90 -16.90 -7.34
C LEU A 114 12.43 -15.51 -6.99
N GLU A 115 11.57 -14.49 -7.03
CA GLU A 115 12.00 -13.11 -6.76
C GLU A 115 11.91 -12.77 -5.28
N PHE A 116 10.84 -13.22 -4.60
CA PHE A 116 10.61 -12.90 -3.19
C PHE A 116 11.10 -13.98 -2.21
N GLY A 117 11.55 -15.13 -2.71
CA GLY A 117 12.19 -16.17 -1.90
C GLY A 117 11.25 -16.92 -0.95
N ILE A 118 9.93 -16.88 -1.18
CA ILE A 118 8.97 -17.59 -0.33
C ILE A 118 8.94 -19.07 -0.74
N PRO A 119 9.19 -20.02 0.19
CA PRO A 119 9.17 -21.44 -0.12
C PRO A 119 7.74 -21.90 -0.43
N GLN A 120 7.61 -22.87 -1.34
CA GLN A 120 6.31 -23.44 -1.74
C GLN A 120 5.48 -23.93 -0.53
N SER A 121 6.13 -24.42 0.53
CA SER A 121 5.46 -24.88 1.75
C SER A 121 4.70 -23.79 2.52
N ARG A 122 4.96 -22.52 2.21
CA ARG A 122 4.26 -21.36 2.79
C ARG A 122 3.34 -20.66 1.80
N ILE A 123 3.12 -21.23 0.61
CA ILE A 123 2.26 -20.65 -0.41
C ILE A 123 1.06 -21.56 -0.65
N GLU A 124 -0.12 -21.04 -0.33
CA GLU A 124 -1.41 -21.60 -0.70
C GLU A 124 -1.91 -20.93 -1.99
N VAL A 125 -2.43 -21.70 -2.94
CA VAL A 125 -2.94 -21.18 -4.22
C VAL A 125 -4.38 -21.61 -4.41
N ARG A 126 -5.27 -20.64 -4.62
CA ARG A 126 -6.69 -20.82 -4.95
C ARG A 126 -6.95 -20.32 -6.37
N ARG A 127 -7.30 -21.24 -7.27
CA ARG A 127 -7.50 -20.99 -8.71
C ARG A 127 -8.91 -20.53 -9.02
N GLU A 128 -9.34 -19.45 -8.37
CA GLU A 128 -10.72 -18.98 -8.38
C GLU A 128 -10.80 -17.47 -8.59
N TYR A 129 -11.94 -17.00 -9.08
CA TYR A 129 -12.23 -15.57 -9.14
C TYR A 129 -12.66 -15.06 -7.76
N PHE A 130 -12.34 -13.80 -7.46
CA PHE A 130 -12.91 -13.15 -6.28
C PHE A 130 -14.41 -12.90 -6.51
N ALA A 131 -15.23 -13.70 -5.84
CA ALA A 131 -16.68 -13.63 -5.91
C ALA A 131 -17.25 -12.85 -4.70
N ARG A 132 -18.50 -12.39 -4.81
CA ARG A 132 -19.13 -11.51 -3.79
C ARG A 132 -19.38 -12.22 -2.45
N ASP A 133 -19.47 -13.53 -2.49
CA ASP A 133 -19.70 -14.43 -1.36
C ASP A 133 -18.40 -14.85 -0.66
N LEU A 134 -17.24 -14.58 -1.27
CA LEU A 134 -15.95 -14.98 -0.74
C LEU A 134 -15.54 -14.04 0.41
N SER A 135 -15.49 -14.59 1.62
CA SER A 135 -15.15 -13.84 2.83
C SER A 135 -13.64 -13.76 3.04
N MET A 136 -13.12 -12.61 3.46
CA MET A 136 -11.71 -12.49 3.83
C MET A 136 -11.33 -13.44 4.96
N ALA A 137 -12.28 -13.86 5.81
CA ALA A 137 -12.03 -14.85 6.86
C ALA A 137 -11.70 -16.24 6.28
N GLU A 138 -12.32 -16.62 5.16
CA GLU A 138 -12.06 -17.90 4.48
C GLU A 138 -10.67 -17.93 3.84
N LEU A 139 -10.10 -16.75 3.52
CA LEU A 139 -8.75 -16.60 2.97
C LEU A 139 -7.65 -16.56 4.05
N LEU A 140 -8.02 -16.37 5.32
CA LEU A 140 -7.10 -16.33 6.46
C LEU A 140 -7.06 -17.64 7.26
N HIS A 141 -8.00 -18.56 7.01
CA HIS A 141 -8.16 -19.82 7.74
C HIS A 141 -8.09 -21.07 6.84
N GLY A 142 -7.31 -21.00 5.75
CA GLY A 142 -6.95 -22.17 4.94
C GLY A 142 -5.95 -23.09 5.62
#